data_AF-A0A2M7Z5L5-F1
#
_entry.id   AF-A0A2M7Z5L5-F1
#
_cell.length_a   1.000
_cell.length_b   1.000
_cell.length_c   1.000
_cell.angle_alpha   90.00
_cell.angle_beta   90.00
_cell.angle_gamma   90.00
#
_symmetry.space_group_name_H-M   'P 1'
#
loop_
_entity.id
_entity.type
_entity.pdbx_description
1 polymer ?
#
loop_
_entity_poly.entity_id
_entity_poly.type
_entity_poly.pdbx_seq_one_letter_code
_entity_poly.pdbx_strand_id
1 'polypeptide(L)' 'MANLSNWQFEITDVGKADLARLDKEVQGRVLEKLKWFTENFQDITPLPLGGQWRGFFKLRAGE' A
#
# COMPACT_ATOMS: atom_id res chain seq x y z
N MET A 1 11.94 -20.75 -0.10
CA MET A 1 11.23 -20.76 -1.39
C MET A 1 10.86 -19.32 -1.69
N ALA A 2 11.45 -18.70 -2.72
CA ALA A 2 11.13 -17.30 -3.05
C ALA A 2 9.78 -17.26 -3.75
N ASN A 3 8.82 -16.50 -3.22
CA ASN A 3 7.54 -16.27 -3.89
C ASN A 3 7.80 -15.40 -5.13
N LEU A 4 7.50 -15.93 -6.32
CA LEU A 4 7.68 -15.26 -7.62
C LEU A 4 6.42 -14.47 -8.00
N SER A 5 5.77 -13.82 -7.02
CA SER A 5 4.60 -12.98 -7.26
C SER A 5 5.03 -11.68 -7.95
N ASN A 6 4.73 -11.56 -9.24
CA ASN A 6 5.16 -10.46 -10.11
C ASN A 6 4.24 -9.22 -10.01
N TRP A 7 3.69 -8.94 -8.82
CA TRP A 7 2.83 -7.79 -8.64
C TRP A 7 3.67 -6.52 -8.49
N GLN A 8 3.17 -5.43 -9.07
CA GLN A 8 3.73 -4.10 -8.91
C GLN A 8 2.64 -3.16 -8.40
N PHE A 9 3.04 -2.09 -7.71
CA PHE A 9 2.15 -0.99 -7.39
C PHE A 9 2.57 0.25 -8.18
N GLU A 10 1.59 1.11 -8.46
CA GLU A 10 1.82 2.45 -8.98
C GLU A 10 1.31 3.47 -7.97
N ILE A 11 2.07 4.53 -7.76
CA ILE A 11 1.67 5.65 -6.91
C ILE A 11 1.29 6.81 -7.83
N THR A 12 0.10 7.36 -7.63
CA THR A 12 -0.34 8.59 -8.30
C THR A 12 0.56 9.76 -7.94
N ASP A 13 0.58 10.81 -8.75
CA ASP A 13 1.43 11.98 -8.45
C ASP A 13 1.02 12.68 -7.15
N VAL A 14 -0.28 12.71 -6.85
CA VAL A 14 -0.79 13.18 -5.55
C VAL A 14 -0.27 12.29 -4.41
N GLY A 15 -0.30 10.97 -4.57
CA GLY A 15 0.22 10.04 -3.58
C GLY A 15 1.73 10.19 -3.34
N LYS A 16 2.52 10.48 -4.39
CA LYS A 16 3.96 10.78 -4.24
C LYS A 16 4.18 12.07 -3.46
N ALA A 17 3.39 13.11 -3.74
CA ALA A 17 3.45 14.38 -3.02
C ALA A 17 3.07 14.21 -1.54
N ASP A 18 2.02 13.43 -1.24
CA ASP A 18 1.62 13.13 0.14
C ASP A 18 2.68 12.31 0.87
N LEU A 19 3.25 11.28 0.23
CA LEU A 19 4.33 10.48 0.78
C LEU A 19 5.58 11.31 1.10
N ALA A 20 5.89 12.33 0.29
CA ALA A 20 7.02 13.24 0.50
C ALA A 20 6.83 14.20 1.70
N ARG A 21 5.59 14.36 2.19
CA ARG A 21 5.27 15.23 3.33
C ARG A 21 5.34 14.51 4.68
N LEU A 22 5.41 13.17 4.67
CA LEU A 22 5.58 12.37 5.88
C LEU A 22 7.00 12.53 6.42
N ASP A 23 7.17 12.36 7.73
CA ASP A 23 8.51 12.20 8.29
C ASP A 23 9.19 10.94 7.74
N LYS A 24 10.53 10.92 7.78
CA LYS A 24 11.31 9.84 7.15
C LYS A 24 10.97 8.46 7.69
N GLU A 25 10.64 8.35 8.97
CA GLU A 25 10.34 7.07 9.59
C GLU A 25 8.98 6.55 9.11
N VAL A 26 7.94 7.39 9.12
CA VAL A 26 6.61 7.04 8.63
C VAL A 26 6.64 6.75 7.13
N GLN A 27 7.37 7.55 6.34
CA GLN A 27 7.58 7.30 4.92
C GLN A 27 8.18 5.91 4.67
N GLY A 28 9.23 5.53 5.42
CA GLY A 28 9.85 4.21 5.33
C GLY A 28 8.87 3.09 5.60
N ARG A 29 8.08 3.19 6.68
CA ARG A 29 7.06 2.19 7.04
C ARG A 29 6.00 2.01 5.96
N VAL A 30 5.57 3.10 5.31
CA VAL A 30 4.60 3.05 4.20
C VAL A 30 5.21 2.32 2.99
N LEU A 31 6.43 2.67 2.59
CA LEU A 31 7.11 2.05 1.46
C LEU A 31 7.39 0.55 1.69
N GLU A 32 7.84 0.18 2.89
CA GLU A 32 8.02 -1.22 3.28
C GLU A 32 6.69 -1.99 3.21
N LYS A 33 5.59 -1.39 3.67
CA LYS A 33 4.28 -2.04 3.59
C LYS A 33 3.80 -2.20 2.15
N LEU A 34 4.04 -1.23 1.27
CA LEU A 34 3.72 -1.34 -0.15
C LEU A 34 4.54 -2.43 -0.85
N LYS A 35 5.83 -2.58 -0.51
CA LYS A 35 6.67 -3.69 -0.98
C LYS A 35 6.17 -5.04 -0.47
N TRP A 36 5.90 -5.15 0.83
CA TRP A 36 5.29 -6.36 1.40
C TRP A 36 3.97 -6.70 0.69
N PHE A 37 3.17 -5.68 0.37
CA PHE A 37 1.88 -5.87 -0.28
C PHE A 37 1.99 -6.50 -1.67
N THR A 38 3.03 -6.19 -2.46
CA THR A 38 3.23 -6.85 -3.77
C THR A 38 3.54 -8.33 -3.62
N GLU A 39 4.30 -8.69 -2.59
CA GLU A 39 4.70 -10.08 -2.33
C GLU A 39 3.54 -10.93 -1.81
N ASN A 40 2.58 -10.30 -1.11
CA ASN A 40 1.49 -10.96 -0.38
C ASN A 40 0.09 -10.66 -0.94
N PHE A 41 -0.01 -10.00 -2.11
CA PHE A 41 -1.28 -9.48 -2.65
C PHE A 41 -2.39 -10.55 -2.72
N GLN A 42 -2.03 -11.78 -3.10
CA GLN A 42 -2.96 -12.90 -3.25
C GLN A 42 -3.47 -13.45 -1.92
N ASP A 43 -2.73 -13.23 -0.83
CA ASP A 43 -2.98 -13.82 0.48
C ASP A 43 -3.72 -12.87 1.42
N ILE A 44 -3.95 -11.62 1.02
CA ILE A 44 -4.70 -10.65 1.83
C ILE A 44 -6.17 -10.59 1.43
N THR A 45 -7.03 -10.31 2.41
CA THR A 45 -8.41 -9.88 2.15
C THR A 45 -8.46 -8.35 2.14
N PRO A 46 -8.74 -7.71 1.00
CA PRO A 46 -8.87 -6.26 0.92
C PRO A 46 -10.01 -5.76 1.81
N LEU A 47 -9.80 -4.65 2.52
CA LEU A 47 -10.83 -3.99 3.33
C LEU A 47 -11.50 -2.89 2.50
N PRO A 48 -12.76 -3.06 2.05
CA PRO A 48 -13.41 -2.08 1.19
C PRO A 48 -13.72 -0.79 1.97
N LEU A 49 -13.62 0.35 1.29
CA LEU A 49 -14.05 1.65 1.79
C LEU A 49 -15.51 1.94 1.37
N GLY A 50 -16.21 2.70 2.21
CA GLY A 50 -17.62 3.06 2.01
C GLY A 50 -17.84 4.47 1.44
N GLY A 51 -19.11 4.83 1.24
CA GLY A 51 -19.52 6.18 0.85
C GLY A 51 -18.97 6.61 -0.52
N GLN A 52 -18.34 7.79 -0.54
CA GLN A 52 -17.68 8.35 -1.74
C GLN A 52 -16.45 7.54 -2.19
N TRP A 53 -15.93 6.64 -1.34
CA TRP A 53 -14.77 5.81 -1.60
C TRP A 53 -15.13 4.37 -1.99
N ARG A 54 -16.40 4.12 -2.36
CA ARG A 54 -16.82 2.81 -2.89
C ARG A 54 -15.96 2.43 -4.10
N GLY A 55 -15.46 1.20 -4.10
CA GLY A 55 -14.52 0.69 -5.11
C GLY A 55 -13.05 0.84 -4.73
N PHE A 56 -12.73 1.57 -3.65
CA PHE A 56 -11.39 1.63 -3.08
C PHE A 56 -11.25 0.70 -1.87
N PHE A 57 -10.01 0.38 -1.53
CA PHE A 57 -9.66 -0.51 -0.43
C PHE A 57 -8.62 0.13 0.49
N LYS A 58 -8.62 -0.27 1.76
CA LYS A 58 -7.66 0.17 2.78
C LYS A 58 -6.54 -0.87 2.94
N LEU A 59 -5.31 -0.42 2.75
CA LEU A 59 -4.11 -1.12 3.21
C LEU A 59 -3.62 -0.45 4.50
N ARG A 60 -3.55 -1.20 5.60
CA ARG A 60 -3.08 -0.66 6.88
C ARG A 60 -1.56 -0.75 6.96
N ALA A 61 -0.88 0.37 7.19
CA ALA A 61 0.55 0.42 7.49
C ALA A 61 0.73 0.78 8.97
N GLY A 62 1.09 -0.21 9.79
CA GLY A 62 1.14 -0.11 11.26
C GLY A 62 -0.01 -0.84 11.97
N GLU A 63 0.09 -0.90 13.30
CA GLU A 63 -0.91 -1.45 14.23
C GLU A 63 -2.02 -0.44 14.59
#